data_AF-A0A832KEN8-F1
#
_entry.id   AF-A0A832KEN8-F1
#
_cell.length_a   1.000
_cell.length_b   1.000
_cell.length_c   1.000
_cell.angle_alpha   90.00
_cell.angle_beta   90.00
_cell.angle_gamma   90.00
#
_symmetry.space_group_name_H-M   'P 1'
#
loop_
_entity.id
_entity.type
_entity.pdbx_description
1 polymer ?
#
loop_
_entity_poly.entity_id
_entity_poly.type
_entity_poly.pdbx_seq_one_letter_code
_entity_poly.pdbx_strand_id
1 'polypeptide(L)'
;MSVVWDFFQNQLLSMHWLNALVGNMLSSFGMDIENRVGASLQFFLYDTIKIFVLLSFLIFIISYIQSYFPPERTRKILGRYTGIKANTLSALLGTVTPFCSCSSIPLFIGFTSAGLPLGVSFSFLISSPLVDLGSLVLLTSIFGWKIAVAYVLVGLVLAVFGGGLIERMHMEEHVEPFIMNIQHVEGEEEVLSRNDRLTYAWVQVKSTVKKVFWYVIIGVGIGAAIHNWIPASAILLVLGEHNPFS
;
A
#
# COMPACT_ATOMS: atom_id res chain seq x y z
N MET A 1 -4.48 -10.57 -26.90
CA MET A 1 -4.45 -9.93 -25.56
C MET A 1 -3.13 -10.18 -24.81
N SER A 2 -2.38 -11.25 -25.10
CA SER A 2 -1.05 -11.51 -24.49
C SER A 2 0.00 -10.44 -24.83
N VAL A 3 0.16 -10.04 -26.09
CA VAL A 3 1.26 -9.12 -26.50
C VAL A 3 1.21 -7.75 -25.78
N VAL A 4 0.01 -7.19 -25.58
CA VAL A 4 -0.16 -5.92 -24.86
C VAL A 4 0.10 -6.10 -23.37
N TRP A 5 -0.35 -7.21 -22.80
CA TRP A 5 -0.11 -7.57 -21.41
C TRP A 5 1.38 -7.81 -21.13
N ASP A 6 2.06 -8.56 -22.00
CA ASP A 6 3.49 -8.84 -21.94
C ASP A 6 4.31 -7.56 -22.10
N PHE A 7 3.90 -6.65 -22.99
CA PHE A 7 4.54 -5.34 -23.11
C PHE A 7 4.39 -4.52 -21.82
N PHE A 8 3.18 -4.45 -21.26
CA PHE A 8 2.91 -3.71 -20.03
C PHE A 8 3.68 -4.29 -18.84
N GLN A 9 3.70 -5.63 -18.73
CA GLN A 9 4.44 -6.34 -17.71
C GLN A 9 5.94 -6.15 -17.85
N ASN A 10 6.49 -6.27 -19.07
CA ASN A 10 7.93 -6.25 -19.29
C ASN A 10 8.53 -4.83 -19.29
N GLN A 11 7.79 -3.83 -19.78
CA GLN A 11 8.30 -2.47 -19.92
C GLN A 11 7.88 -1.57 -18.77
N LEU A 12 6.65 -1.69 -18.28
CA LEU A 12 6.13 -0.80 -17.25
C LEU A 12 6.38 -1.36 -15.84
N LEU A 13 6.05 -2.63 -15.60
CA LEU A 13 6.15 -3.23 -14.27
C LEU A 13 7.55 -3.77 -13.97
N SER A 14 8.13 -4.54 -14.89
CA SER A 14 9.48 -5.09 -14.71
C SER A 14 10.57 -4.17 -15.26
N MET A 15 10.27 -3.08 -15.97
CA MET A 15 11.26 -2.08 -16.41
C MET A 15 12.54 -2.72 -16.98
N HIS A 16 12.44 -3.70 -17.90
CA HIS A 16 13.64 -4.38 -18.43
C HIS A 16 14.65 -3.41 -19.07
N TRP A 17 14.15 -2.29 -19.62
CA TRP A 17 14.97 -1.20 -20.14
C TRP A 17 15.89 -0.60 -19.06
N LEU A 18 15.41 -0.46 -17.81
CA LEU A 18 16.19 0.06 -16.70
C LEU A 18 17.28 -0.94 -16.31
N ASN A 19 16.96 -2.23 -16.31
CA ASN A 19 17.95 -3.27 -16.04
C ASN A 19 19.08 -3.26 -17.08
N ALA A 20 18.72 -3.15 -18.37
CA ALA A 20 19.69 -3.05 -19.45
C ALA A 20 20.54 -1.76 -19.37
N LEU A 21 19.93 -0.64 -18.97
CA LEU A 21 20.63 0.64 -18.79
C LEU A 21 21.62 0.57 -17.63
N VAL A 22 21.20 0.06 -16.47
CA VAL A 22 22.07 -0.13 -15.30
C VAL A 22 23.21 -1.08 -15.63
N GLY A 23 22.94 -2.19 -16.34
CA GLY A 23 23.96 -3.10 -16.84
C GLY A 23 24.97 -2.40 -17.76
N ASN A 24 24.50 -1.71 -18.80
CA ASN A 24 25.38 -0.99 -19.73
C ASN A 24 26.23 0.09 -19.04
N MET A 25 25.68 0.74 -18.02
CA MET A 25 26.40 1.72 -17.21
C MET A 25 27.52 1.03 -16.41
N LEU A 26 27.20 -0.05 -15.69
CA LEU A 26 28.18 -0.82 -14.88
C LEU A 26 29.30 -1.41 -15.75
N SER A 27 28.97 -1.95 -16.92
CA SER A 27 29.97 -2.48 -17.87
C SER A 27 30.86 -1.38 -18.44
N SER A 28 30.33 -0.16 -18.63
CA SER A 28 31.11 1.01 -19.06
C SER A 28 32.09 1.50 -17.98
N PHE A 29 31.78 1.24 -16.70
CA PHE A 29 32.71 1.46 -15.58
C PHE A 29 33.69 0.30 -15.36
N GLY A 30 33.72 -0.71 -16.24
CA GLY A 30 34.65 -1.83 -16.19
C GLY A 30 34.27 -2.92 -15.18
N MET A 31 33.03 -2.92 -14.67
CA MET A 31 32.55 -4.01 -13.82
C MET A 31 32.00 -5.15 -14.66
N ASP A 32 32.50 -6.35 -14.39
CA ASP A 32 32.06 -7.57 -15.02
C ASP A 32 30.76 -8.07 -14.37
N ILE A 33 29.68 -8.03 -15.15
CA ILE A 33 28.32 -8.39 -14.74
C ILE A 33 28.17 -9.91 -14.61
N GLU A 34 29.07 -10.69 -15.23
CA GLU A 34 29.07 -12.14 -15.08
C GLU A 34 29.61 -12.58 -13.70
N ASN A 35 30.38 -11.72 -13.04
CA ASN A 35 30.87 -11.95 -11.69
C ASN A 35 29.78 -11.72 -10.64
N ARG A 36 29.82 -12.52 -9.56
CA ARG A 36 28.79 -12.50 -8.52
C ARG A 36 28.58 -11.11 -7.88
N VAL A 37 29.67 -10.36 -7.73
CA VAL A 37 29.63 -9.01 -7.16
C VAL A 37 28.99 -8.03 -8.14
N GLY A 38 29.31 -8.12 -9.44
CA GLY A 38 28.73 -7.26 -10.48
C GLY A 38 27.22 -7.49 -10.64
N ALA A 39 26.79 -8.75 -10.68
CA ALA A 39 25.37 -9.09 -10.75
C ALA A 39 24.59 -8.68 -9.48
N SER A 40 25.17 -8.82 -8.28
CA SER A 40 24.54 -8.31 -7.04
C SER A 40 24.43 -6.78 -7.05
N LEU A 41 25.43 -6.07 -7.54
CA LEU A 41 25.40 -4.60 -7.62
C LEU A 41 24.38 -4.11 -8.66
N GLN A 42 24.31 -4.78 -9.82
CA GLN A 42 23.28 -4.51 -10.82
C GLN A 42 21.88 -4.72 -10.25
N PHE A 43 21.64 -5.85 -9.60
CA PHE A 43 20.37 -6.16 -8.94
C PHE A 43 20.03 -5.08 -7.90
N PHE A 44 20.98 -4.73 -7.04
CA PHE A 44 20.80 -3.69 -6.03
C PHE A 44 20.37 -2.34 -6.64
N LEU A 45 21.11 -1.85 -7.64
CA LEU A 45 20.83 -0.56 -8.26
C LEU A 45 19.50 -0.59 -9.04
N TYR A 46 19.28 -1.63 -9.82
CA TYR A 46 18.05 -1.81 -10.59
C TYR A 46 16.83 -1.86 -9.69
N ASP A 47 16.82 -2.72 -8.66
CA ASP A 47 15.65 -2.87 -7.77
C ASP A 47 15.45 -1.67 -6.86
N THR A 48 16.53 -1.02 -6.41
CA THR A 48 16.42 0.24 -5.64
C THR A 48 15.71 1.31 -6.47
N ILE A 49 16.17 1.56 -7.71
CA ILE A 49 15.55 2.56 -8.59
C ILE A 49 14.11 2.16 -8.93
N LYS A 50 13.89 0.89 -9.29
CA LYS A 50 12.57 0.37 -9.65
C LYS A 50 11.57 0.53 -8.52
N ILE A 51 11.91 0.14 -7.29
CA ILE A 51 11.03 0.28 -6.13
C ILE A 51 10.71 1.75 -5.88
N PHE A 52 11.69 2.65 -5.91
CA PHE A 52 11.41 4.08 -5.69
C PHE A 52 10.53 4.68 -6.78
N VAL A 53 10.75 4.34 -8.06
CA VAL A 53 9.91 4.82 -9.16
C VAL A 53 8.49 4.28 -9.02
N LEU A 54 8.33 2.98 -8.80
CA LEU A 54 7.02 2.34 -8.68
C LEU A 54 6.26 2.86 -7.46
N LEU A 55 6.94 2.97 -6.31
CA LEU A 55 6.36 3.52 -5.08
C LEU A 55 5.94 4.98 -5.27
N SER A 56 6.80 5.81 -5.86
CA SER A 56 6.50 7.23 -6.10
C SER A 56 5.30 7.40 -7.02
N PHE A 57 5.25 6.63 -8.11
CA PHE A 57 4.14 6.66 -9.06
C PHE A 57 2.83 6.20 -8.42
N LEU A 58 2.86 5.09 -7.67
CA LEU A 58 1.70 4.55 -6.97
C LEU A 58 1.16 5.54 -5.93
N ILE A 59 2.02 6.08 -5.07
CA ILE A 59 1.63 7.09 -4.07
C ILE A 59 1.07 8.33 -4.75
N PHE A 60 1.69 8.79 -5.85
CA PHE A 60 1.19 9.94 -6.58
C PHE A 60 -0.25 9.73 -7.07
N ILE A 61 -0.53 8.59 -7.72
CA ILE A 61 -1.89 8.28 -8.20
C ILE A 61 -2.87 8.20 -7.04
N ILE A 62 -2.53 7.45 -5.99
CA ILE A 62 -3.42 7.26 -4.84
C ILE A 62 -3.69 8.61 -4.15
N SER A 63 -2.66 9.41 -3.88
CA SER A 63 -2.80 10.73 -3.25
C SER A 63 -3.55 11.73 -4.15
N TYR A 64 -3.37 11.64 -5.47
CA TYR A 64 -4.15 12.44 -6.41
C TYR A 64 -5.63 12.08 -6.37
N ILE A 65 -5.97 10.78 -6.39
CA ILE A 65 -7.36 10.31 -6.24
C ILE A 65 -7.92 10.69 -4.86
N GLN A 66 -7.14 10.50 -3.80
CA GLN A 66 -7.50 10.85 -2.42
C GLN A 66 -7.83 12.33 -2.26
N SER A 67 -7.13 13.21 -3.00
CA SER A 67 -7.45 14.64 -3.00
C SER A 67 -8.91 14.94 -3.41
N TYR A 68 -9.56 14.05 -4.18
CA TYR A 68 -10.98 14.18 -4.58
C TYR A 68 -11.96 13.71 -3.50
N PHE A 69 -11.49 12.89 -2.56
CA PHE A 69 -12.28 12.33 -1.45
C PHE A 69 -11.68 12.75 -0.10
N PRO A 70 -11.69 14.05 0.23
CA PRO A 70 -11.18 14.53 1.50
C PRO A 70 -12.02 13.96 2.67
N PRO A 71 -11.39 13.71 3.83
CA PRO A 71 -12.03 13.02 4.94
C PRO A 71 -13.29 13.74 5.47
N GLU A 72 -13.37 15.05 5.31
CA GLU A 72 -14.49 15.90 5.70
C GLU A 72 -15.76 15.59 4.89
N ARG A 73 -15.60 15.34 3.57
CA ARG A 73 -16.73 14.93 2.70
C ARG A 73 -17.22 13.55 3.06
N THR A 74 -16.28 12.64 3.30
CA THR A 74 -16.57 11.28 3.75
C THR A 74 -17.32 11.31 5.08
N ARG A 75 -16.88 12.12 6.07
CA ARG A 75 -17.64 12.40 7.30
C ARG A 75 -19.05 12.92 7.03
N LYS A 76 -19.23 13.89 6.12
CA LYS A 76 -20.56 14.46 5.81
C LYS A 76 -21.54 13.43 5.25
N ILE A 77 -21.03 12.39 4.57
CA ILE A 77 -21.81 11.29 4.02
C ILE A 77 -22.06 10.21 5.10
N LEU A 78 -20.99 9.74 5.77
CA LEU A 78 -21.08 8.67 6.76
C LEU A 78 -21.70 9.08 8.09
N GLY A 79 -21.51 10.33 8.53
CA GLY A 79 -22.08 10.86 9.75
C GLY A 79 -23.62 10.97 9.73
N ARG A 80 -24.25 10.75 8.58
CA ARG A 80 -25.72 10.60 8.46
C ARG A 80 -26.21 9.21 8.86
N TYR A 81 -25.30 8.24 8.97
CA TYR A 81 -25.57 6.87 9.33
C TYR A 81 -24.93 6.55 10.68
N THR A 82 -25.54 5.67 11.45
CA THR A 82 -25.03 5.27 12.77
C THR A 82 -24.97 3.75 12.91
N GLY A 83 -24.07 3.27 13.78
CA GLY A 83 -23.86 1.86 14.10
C GLY A 83 -23.46 1.01 12.88
N ILE A 84 -24.04 -0.19 12.78
CA ILE A 84 -23.65 -1.22 11.79
C ILE A 84 -23.70 -0.71 10.35
N LYS A 85 -24.67 0.15 10.01
CA LYS A 85 -24.79 0.71 8.65
C LYS A 85 -23.61 1.61 8.31
N ALA A 86 -23.16 2.45 9.26
CA ALA A 86 -21.99 3.29 9.08
C ALA A 86 -20.71 2.46 8.97
N ASN A 87 -20.56 1.44 9.82
CA ASN A 87 -19.41 0.52 9.79
C ASN A 87 -19.31 -0.22 8.44
N THR A 88 -20.45 -0.69 7.92
CA THR A 88 -20.51 -1.36 6.62
C THR A 88 -20.13 -0.42 5.47
N LEU A 89 -20.68 0.81 5.46
CA LEU A 89 -20.36 1.79 4.43
C LEU A 89 -18.87 2.20 4.48
N SER A 90 -18.31 2.29 5.69
CA SER A 90 -16.90 2.62 5.93
C SER A 90 -15.96 1.51 5.46
N ALA A 91 -16.28 0.25 5.75
CA ALA A 91 -15.53 -0.90 5.27
C ALA A 91 -15.59 -1.00 3.73
N LEU A 92 -16.76 -0.76 3.12
CA LEU A 92 -16.89 -0.71 1.66
C LEU A 92 -16.03 0.39 1.04
N LEU A 93 -16.01 1.57 1.64
CA LEU A 93 -15.09 2.63 1.18
C LEU A 93 -13.64 2.18 1.27
N GLY A 94 -13.21 1.62 2.40
CA GLY A 94 -11.85 1.07 2.56
C GLY A 94 -11.51 0.02 1.51
N THR A 95 -12.48 -0.82 1.12
CA THR A 95 -12.31 -1.82 0.07
C THR A 95 -12.11 -1.20 -1.32
N VAL A 96 -12.90 -0.17 -1.63
CA VAL A 96 -12.86 0.51 -2.95
C VAL A 96 -11.65 1.45 -3.07
N THR A 97 -11.21 2.01 -1.95
CA THR A 97 -10.04 2.89 -1.89
C THR A 97 -8.88 2.15 -1.23
N PRO A 98 -8.05 1.44 -2.00
CA PRO A 98 -6.96 0.63 -1.46
C PRO A 98 -5.85 1.53 -0.95
N PHE A 99 -6.06 2.13 0.23
CA PHE A 99 -5.04 2.94 0.86
C PHE A 99 -4.02 2.01 1.49
N CYS A 100 -2.77 2.21 1.11
CA CYS A 100 -1.66 1.59 1.81
C CYS A 100 -1.62 2.07 3.26
N SER A 101 -0.97 1.30 4.13
CA SER A 101 -0.81 1.63 5.55
C SER A 101 -0.25 3.04 5.79
N CYS A 102 0.50 3.59 4.81
CA CYS A 102 1.04 4.94 4.86
C CYS A 102 -0.03 6.04 4.79
N SER A 103 -1.14 5.78 4.09
CA SER A 103 -2.23 6.74 3.84
C SER A 103 -3.47 6.45 4.69
N SER A 104 -3.67 5.21 5.14
CA SER A 104 -4.82 4.85 5.98
C SER A 104 -4.75 5.47 7.39
N ILE A 105 -3.55 5.64 7.96
CA ILE A 105 -3.38 6.24 9.29
C ILE A 105 -3.77 7.73 9.31
N PRO A 106 -3.27 8.60 8.40
CA PRO A 106 -3.73 9.99 8.34
C PRO A 106 -5.23 10.13 8.09
N LEU A 107 -5.82 9.22 7.28
CA LEU A 107 -7.27 9.21 7.06
C LEU A 107 -8.05 8.79 8.29
N PHE A 108 -7.57 7.79 9.03
CA PHE A 108 -8.16 7.40 10.30
C PHE A 108 -8.15 8.58 11.27
N ILE A 109 -7.00 9.24 11.44
CA ILE A 109 -6.88 10.45 12.28
C ILE A 109 -7.86 11.52 11.80
N GLY A 110 -7.93 11.78 10.49
CA GLY A 110 -8.86 12.74 9.90
C GLY A 110 -10.33 12.39 10.12
N PHE A 111 -10.71 11.11 10.05
CA PHE A 111 -12.08 10.66 10.32
C PHE A 111 -12.44 10.83 11.79
N THR A 112 -11.55 10.43 12.70
CA THR A 112 -11.75 10.55 14.15
C THR A 112 -11.75 12.01 14.60
N SER A 113 -10.86 12.86 14.06
CA SER A 113 -10.84 14.30 14.38
C SER A 113 -12.04 15.03 13.79
N ALA A 114 -12.56 14.55 12.66
CA ALA A 114 -13.82 15.00 12.10
C ALA A 114 -15.04 14.48 12.90
N GLY A 115 -14.86 13.73 13.98
CA GLY A 115 -15.95 13.29 14.87
C GLY A 115 -16.80 12.16 14.33
N LEU A 116 -16.28 11.33 13.40
CA LEU A 116 -16.90 10.04 13.11
C LEU A 116 -16.74 9.10 14.32
N PRO A 117 -17.75 8.26 14.62
CA PRO A 117 -17.64 7.27 15.68
C PRO A 117 -16.42 6.37 15.48
N LEU A 118 -15.75 6.02 16.57
CA LEU A 118 -14.46 5.32 16.51
C LEU A 118 -14.56 4.01 15.73
N GLY A 119 -15.63 3.25 15.93
CA GLY A 119 -15.87 1.99 15.20
C GLY A 119 -15.97 2.14 13.69
N VAL A 120 -16.48 3.27 13.20
CA VAL A 120 -16.60 3.57 11.78
C VAL A 120 -15.21 3.77 11.18
N SER A 121 -14.36 4.55 11.86
CA SER A 121 -12.98 4.79 11.45
C SER A 121 -12.13 3.53 11.49
N PHE A 122 -12.31 2.67 12.51
CA PHE A 122 -11.63 1.38 12.58
C PHE A 122 -12.10 0.37 11.53
N SER A 123 -13.40 0.34 11.20
CA SER A 123 -13.92 -0.50 10.12
C SER A 123 -13.23 -0.20 8.80
N PHE A 124 -13.01 1.09 8.50
CA PHE A 124 -12.23 1.52 7.34
C PHE A 124 -10.75 1.14 7.46
N LEU A 125 -10.12 1.40 8.61
CA LEU A 125 -8.71 1.11 8.84
C LEU A 125 -8.40 -0.39 8.69
N ILE A 126 -9.28 -1.26 9.18
CA ILE A 126 -9.16 -2.72 9.06
C ILE A 126 -9.41 -3.16 7.61
N SER A 127 -10.45 -2.62 6.96
CA SER A 127 -10.81 -3.06 5.60
C SER A 127 -9.80 -2.61 4.54
N SER A 128 -9.22 -1.43 4.67
CA SER A 128 -8.33 -0.81 3.67
C SER A 128 -7.12 -1.67 3.27
N PRO A 129 -6.36 -2.27 4.21
CA PRO A 129 -5.26 -3.18 3.87
C PRO A 129 -5.71 -4.63 3.69
N LEU A 130 -6.89 -5.00 4.18
CA LEU A 130 -7.34 -6.40 4.22
C LEU A 130 -8.06 -6.80 2.93
N VAL A 131 -8.79 -5.89 2.30
CA VAL A 131 -9.48 -6.15 1.04
C VAL A 131 -9.15 -5.04 0.06
N ASP A 132 -8.12 -5.23 -0.76
CA ASP A 132 -7.76 -4.29 -1.83
C ASP A 132 -8.00 -4.87 -3.23
N LEU A 133 -8.20 -3.98 -4.20
CA LEU A 133 -8.43 -4.35 -5.61
C LEU A 133 -7.29 -5.19 -6.21
N GLY A 134 -6.04 -4.94 -5.80
CA GLY A 134 -4.87 -5.70 -6.26
C GLY A 134 -4.92 -7.14 -5.76
N SER A 135 -5.15 -7.34 -4.47
CA SER A 135 -5.35 -8.67 -3.88
C SER A 135 -6.53 -9.40 -4.51
N LEU A 136 -7.63 -8.72 -4.83
CA LEU A 136 -8.77 -9.31 -5.53
C LEU A 136 -8.39 -9.80 -6.93
N VAL A 137 -7.67 -8.99 -7.72
CA VAL A 137 -7.20 -9.38 -9.06
C VAL A 137 -6.24 -10.57 -8.99
N LEU A 138 -5.32 -10.59 -8.01
CA LEU A 138 -4.40 -11.71 -7.82
C LEU A 138 -5.14 -13.00 -7.41
N LEU A 139 -6.05 -12.91 -6.44
CA LEU A 139 -6.83 -14.06 -5.97
C LEU A 139 -7.75 -14.61 -7.06
N THR A 140 -8.40 -13.74 -7.83
CA THR A 140 -9.23 -14.18 -8.97
C THR A 140 -8.41 -14.87 -10.05
N SER A 141 -7.18 -14.41 -10.31
CA SER A 141 -6.27 -15.02 -11.28
C SER A 141 -5.77 -16.40 -10.83
N ILE A 142 -5.41 -16.55 -9.55
CA ILE A 142 -4.79 -17.78 -9.02
C ILE A 142 -5.83 -18.82 -8.60
N PHE A 143 -6.85 -18.39 -7.84
CA PHE A 143 -7.82 -19.26 -7.18
C PHE A 143 -9.23 -19.20 -7.81
N GLY A 144 -9.44 -18.30 -8.76
CA GLY A 144 -10.73 -18.13 -9.43
C GLY A 144 -11.71 -17.24 -8.65
N TRP A 145 -12.80 -16.87 -9.34
CA TRP A 145 -13.78 -15.89 -8.85
C TRP A 145 -14.46 -16.29 -7.53
N LYS A 146 -14.74 -17.58 -7.33
CA LYS A 146 -15.45 -18.07 -6.14
C LYS A 146 -14.69 -17.79 -4.85
N ILE A 147 -13.38 -18.04 -4.85
CA ILE A 147 -12.53 -17.86 -3.67
C ILE A 147 -12.31 -16.37 -3.39
N ALA A 148 -12.10 -15.56 -4.44
CA ALA A 148 -11.94 -14.12 -4.30
C ALA A 148 -13.17 -13.44 -3.67
N VAL A 149 -14.39 -13.81 -4.09
CA VAL A 149 -15.62 -13.25 -3.50
C VAL A 149 -15.77 -13.67 -2.04
N ALA A 150 -15.47 -14.93 -1.70
CA ALA A 150 -15.49 -15.39 -0.32
C ALA A 150 -14.50 -14.60 0.56
N TYR A 151 -13.30 -14.34 0.06
CA TYR A 151 -12.28 -13.54 0.74
C TYR A 151 -12.77 -12.12 1.03
N VAL A 152 -13.34 -11.44 0.03
CA VAL A 152 -13.90 -10.08 0.18
C VAL A 152 -15.01 -10.06 1.23
N LEU A 153 -15.94 -11.02 1.17
CA LEU A 153 -17.06 -11.09 2.10
C LEU A 153 -16.57 -11.32 3.54
N VAL A 154 -15.65 -12.27 3.76
CA VAL A 154 -15.08 -12.53 5.08
C VAL A 154 -14.33 -11.30 5.58
N GLY A 155 -13.51 -10.67 4.73
CA GLY A 155 -12.77 -9.48 5.09
C GLY A 155 -13.67 -8.31 5.49
N LEU A 156 -14.76 -8.11 4.77
CA LEU A 156 -15.73 -7.06 5.07
C LEU A 156 -16.50 -7.35 6.38
N VAL A 157 -16.88 -8.61 6.61
CA VAL A 157 -17.50 -9.05 7.87
C VAL A 157 -16.55 -8.82 9.04
N LEU A 158 -15.27 -9.18 8.91
CA LEU A 158 -14.26 -8.96 9.94
C LEU A 158 -14.05 -7.47 10.22
N ALA A 159 -14.01 -6.63 9.19
CA ALA A 159 -13.87 -5.19 9.34
C ALA A 159 -15.07 -4.57 10.08
N VAL A 160 -16.30 -4.92 9.69
CA VAL A 160 -17.53 -4.42 10.32
C VAL A 160 -17.68 -4.93 11.75
N PHE A 161 -17.37 -6.21 11.98
CA PHE A 161 -17.42 -6.79 13.31
C PHE A 161 -16.35 -6.19 14.23
N GLY A 162 -15.12 -6.06 13.74
CA GLY A 162 -14.01 -5.46 14.49
C GLY A 162 -14.29 -4.00 14.86
N GLY A 163 -14.72 -3.19 13.90
CA GLY A 163 -15.10 -1.79 14.17
C GLY A 163 -16.32 -1.68 15.10
N GLY A 164 -17.35 -2.50 14.89
CA GLY A 164 -18.53 -2.52 15.76
C GLY A 164 -18.23 -2.98 17.19
N LEU A 165 -17.29 -3.92 17.36
CA LEU A 165 -16.85 -4.36 18.68
C LEU A 165 -16.10 -3.25 19.41
N ILE A 166 -15.21 -2.52 18.72
CA ILE A 166 -14.49 -1.36 19.26
C ILE A 166 -15.47 -0.27 19.72
N GLU A 167 -16.49 0.02 18.91
CA GLU A 167 -17.55 0.97 19.24
C GLU A 167 -18.32 0.54 20.50
N ARG A 168 -18.68 -0.74 20.58
CA ARG A 168 -19.47 -1.29 21.70
C ARG A 168 -18.68 -1.37 23.01
N MET A 169 -17.36 -1.55 22.93
CA MET A 169 -16.48 -1.55 24.10
C MET A 169 -16.10 -0.14 24.56
N HIS A 170 -16.58 0.92 23.88
CA HIS A 170 -16.25 2.31 24.18
C HIS A 170 -14.74 2.53 24.37
N MET A 171 -13.91 1.92 23.52
CA MET A 171 -12.44 2.03 23.60
C MET A 171 -11.90 3.42 23.20
N GLU A 172 -12.79 4.41 23.09
CA GLU A 172 -12.49 5.82 22.87
C GLU A 172 -11.44 6.33 23.86
N GLU A 173 -11.57 5.99 25.14
CA GLU A 173 -10.62 6.43 26.17
C GLU A 173 -9.20 5.89 26.00
N HIS A 174 -8.98 4.86 25.17
CA HIS A 174 -7.66 4.29 24.91
C HIS A 174 -6.98 4.91 23.68
N VAL A 175 -7.70 5.76 22.94
CA VAL A 175 -7.14 6.47 21.80
C VAL A 175 -6.41 7.70 22.30
N GLU A 176 -5.20 7.90 21.78
CA GLU A 176 -4.36 9.04 22.10
C GLU A 176 -5.15 10.37 22.04
N PRO A 177 -5.16 11.17 23.13
CA PRO A 177 -5.95 12.40 23.21
C PRO A 177 -5.61 13.42 22.12
N PHE A 178 -4.39 13.39 21.57
CA PHE A 178 -4.03 14.28 20.46
C PHE A 178 -4.86 14.01 19.20
N ILE A 179 -5.35 12.77 19.00
CA ILE A 179 -6.18 12.40 17.84
C ILE A 179 -7.59 12.97 18.00
N MET A 180 -8.11 12.96 19.23
CA MET A 180 -9.44 13.49 19.59
C MET A 180 -9.47 15.02 19.70
N ASN A 181 -8.36 15.62 20.15
CA ASN A 181 -8.23 17.05 20.38
C ASN A 181 -7.75 17.84 19.16
N ILE A 182 -7.63 17.22 17.98
CA ILE A 182 -7.60 17.97 16.71
C ILE A 182 -9.02 18.54 16.52
N GLN A 183 -9.33 19.57 17.31
CA GLN A 183 -10.56 20.35 17.19
C GLN A 183 -10.67 20.87 15.77
N HIS A 184 -11.89 20.80 15.24
CA HIS A 184 -12.35 21.41 14.00
C HIS A 184 -11.46 22.54 13.50
N VAL A 185 -10.53 22.22 12.59
CA VAL A 185 -10.20 23.20 11.56
C VAL A 185 -11.47 23.29 10.74
N GLU A 186 -12.38 24.20 11.13
CA GLU A 186 -13.37 24.81 10.24
C GLU A 186 -12.61 25.57 9.13
N GLY A 187 -11.73 24.89 8.42
CA GLY A 187 -11.39 25.28 7.08
C GLY A 187 -12.66 25.02 6.29
N GLU A 188 -13.21 26.07 5.70
CA GLU A 188 -14.05 25.92 4.52
C GLU A 188 -13.47 24.79 3.65
N GLU A 189 -14.31 23.94 3.05
CA GLU A 189 -13.83 22.97 2.07
C GLU A 189 -13.02 23.74 1.02
N GLU A 190 -11.70 23.85 1.19
CA GLU A 190 -10.84 24.51 0.21
C GLU A 190 -10.90 23.56 -0.97
N VAL A 191 -11.69 23.96 -1.96
CA VAL A 191 -11.87 23.18 -3.18
C VAL A 191 -10.54 23.24 -3.89
N LEU A 192 -9.66 22.28 -3.58
CA LEU A 192 -8.31 22.22 -4.11
C LEU A 192 -8.39 22.35 -5.63
N SER A 193 -7.71 23.37 -6.16
CA SER A 193 -7.56 23.53 -7.61
C SER A 193 -6.79 22.33 -8.16
N ARG A 194 -6.83 22.12 -9.48
CA ARG A 194 -6.06 21.04 -10.13
C ARG A 194 -4.57 21.13 -9.76
N ASN A 195 -4.03 22.35 -9.63
CA ASN A 195 -2.63 22.57 -9.27
C ASN A 195 -2.34 22.24 -7.81
N ASP A 196 -3.27 22.54 -6.90
CA ASP A 196 -3.12 22.23 -5.48
C ASP A 196 -3.17 20.72 -5.23
N ARG A 197 -4.00 20.00 -5.99
CA ARG A 197 -4.07 18.53 -5.96
C ARG A 197 -2.79 17.87 -6.44
N LEU A 198 -2.20 18.38 -7.52
CA LEU A 198 -0.90 17.92 -8.01
C LEU A 198 0.18 18.19 -6.97
N THR A 199 0.16 19.37 -6.35
CA THR A 199 1.10 19.75 -5.30
C THR A 199 0.95 18.84 -4.08
N TYR A 200 -0.28 18.57 -3.65
CA TYR A 200 -0.59 17.62 -2.57
C TYR A 200 -0.02 16.23 -2.85
N ALA A 201 -0.27 15.68 -4.03
CA ALA A 201 0.24 14.38 -4.43
C ALA A 201 1.78 14.34 -4.42
N TRP A 202 2.44 15.39 -4.94
CA TRP A 202 3.90 15.49 -4.92
C TRP A 202 4.49 15.61 -3.51
N VAL A 203 3.83 16.36 -2.63
CA VAL A 203 4.25 16.49 -1.22
C VAL A 203 4.13 15.13 -0.51
N GLN A 204 3.06 14.38 -0.75
CA GLN A 204 2.87 13.04 -0.20
C GLN A 204 3.94 12.05 -0.68
N VAL A 205 4.28 12.07 -1.97
CA VAL A 205 5.39 11.28 -2.52
C VAL A 205 6.69 11.59 -1.81
N LYS A 206 7.08 12.88 -1.74
CA LYS A 206 8.35 13.29 -1.10
C LYS A 206 8.40 12.92 0.38
N SER A 207 7.31 13.15 1.10
CA SER A 207 7.15 12.81 2.52
C SER A 207 7.36 11.31 2.75
N THR A 208 6.65 10.48 1.98
CA THR A 208 6.67 9.03 2.16
C THR A 208 8.00 8.44 1.72
N VAL A 209 8.51 8.81 0.54
CA VAL A 209 9.82 8.37 0.05
C VAL A 209 10.90 8.70 1.07
N LYS A 210 10.91 9.92 1.64
CA LYS A 210 11.88 10.32 2.67
C LYS A 210 11.81 9.44 3.93
N LYS A 211 10.61 9.03 4.36
CA LYS A 211 10.43 8.16 5.53
C LYS A 211 10.90 6.73 5.27
N VAL A 212 10.64 6.19 4.08
CA VAL A 212 10.96 4.78 3.75
C VAL A 212 12.34 4.61 3.12
N PHE A 213 13.02 5.70 2.73
CA PHE A 213 14.25 5.69 1.95
C PHE A 213 15.30 4.69 2.47
N TRP A 214 15.65 4.81 3.75
CA TRP A 214 16.67 3.96 4.37
C TRP A 214 16.22 2.52 4.53
N TYR A 215 14.94 2.29 4.82
CA TYR A 215 14.39 0.94 4.94
C TYR A 215 14.44 0.20 3.61
N VAL A 216 14.09 0.87 2.51
CA VAL A 216 14.16 0.29 1.15
C VAL A 216 15.61 -0.03 0.78
N ILE A 217 16.54 0.91 0.98
CA ILE A 217 17.96 0.68 0.66
C ILE A 217 18.53 -0.50 1.44
N ILE A 218 18.27 -0.58 2.75
CA ILE A 218 18.76 -1.69 3.57
C ILE A 218 18.12 -3.02 3.14
N GLY A 219 16.80 -3.04 2.92
CA GLY A 219 16.08 -4.24 2.50
C GLY A 219 16.54 -4.77 1.15
N VAL A 220 16.67 -3.89 0.15
CA VAL A 220 17.18 -4.26 -1.19
C VAL A 220 18.66 -4.65 -1.12
N GLY A 221 19.45 -4.00 -0.27
CA GLY A 221 20.86 -4.36 -0.04
C GLY A 221 21.02 -5.78 0.47
N ILE A 222 20.23 -6.16 1.48
CA ILE A 222 20.19 -7.53 2.00
C ILE A 222 19.71 -8.50 0.91
N GLY A 223 18.64 -8.14 0.18
CA GLY A 223 18.12 -8.94 -0.94
C GLY A 223 19.16 -9.20 -2.02
N ALA A 224 19.92 -8.18 -2.42
CA ALA A 224 20.97 -8.26 -3.44
C ALA A 224 22.16 -9.12 -3.00
N ALA A 225 22.51 -9.08 -1.71
CA ALA A 225 23.52 -9.95 -1.13
C ALA A 225 23.06 -11.42 -1.14
N ILE A 226 21.79 -11.67 -0.83
CA ILE A 226 21.23 -13.03 -0.78
C ILE A 226 21.03 -13.62 -2.18
N HIS A 227 20.43 -12.86 -3.10
CA HIS A 227 19.92 -13.35 -4.39
C HIS A 227 21.01 -14.03 -5.24
N ASN A 228 22.25 -13.54 -5.18
CA ASN A 228 23.34 -14.06 -6.00
C ASN A 228 24.33 -14.96 -5.24
N TRP A 229 24.17 -15.09 -3.92
CA TRP A 229 25.06 -15.88 -3.08
C TRP A 229 24.40 -17.16 -2.54
N ILE A 230 23.08 -17.20 -2.41
CA ILE A 230 22.36 -18.38 -1.92
C ILE A 230 21.86 -19.22 -3.11
N PRO A 231 22.45 -20.40 -3.38
CA PRO A 231 21.98 -21.28 -4.45
C PRO A 231 20.61 -21.88 -4.11
N ALA A 232 19.78 -22.10 -5.13
CA ALA A 232 18.45 -22.69 -4.97
C ALA A 232 18.47 -24.05 -4.23
N SER A 233 19.56 -24.81 -4.34
CA SER A 233 19.76 -26.08 -3.62
C SER A 233 19.86 -25.91 -2.10
N ALA A 234 20.43 -24.81 -1.59
CA ALA A 234 20.48 -24.53 -0.17
C ALA A 234 19.09 -24.19 0.39
N ILE A 235 18.27 -23.49 -0.40
CA ILE A 235 16.89 -23.16 -0.04
C ILE A 235 16.04 -24.43 -0.01
N LEU A 236 16.17 -25.31 -1.01
CA LEU A 236 15.45 -26.59 -1.08
C LEU A 236 15.89 -27.60 -0.02
N LEU A 237 17.14 -27.55 0.46
CA LEU A 237 17.60 -28.44 1.53
C LEU A 237 17.03 -28.03 2.90
N VAL A 238 16.73 -26.74 3.09
CA VAL A 238 16.15 -26.19 4.32
C VAL A 238 14.61 -26.16 4.28
N LEU A 239 13.99 -25.98 3.11
CA LEU A 239 12.53 -25.81 2.95
C LEU A 239 11.85 -26.88 2.09
N GLY A 240 12.58 -27.87 1.60
CA GLY A 240 12.02 -28.98 0.81
C GLY A 240 11.39 -30.07 1.68
N GLU A 241 10.62 -30.96 1.04
CA GLU A 241 9.76 -32.00 1.65
C GLU A 241 10.41 -32.93 2.71
N HIS A 242 11.73 -32.90 2.86
CA HIS A 242 12.46 -33.70 3.85
C HIS A 242 12.81 -32.94 5.15
N ASN A 243 12.32 -31.72 5.34
CA ASN A 243 12.47 -31.03 6.62
C ASN A 243 11.32 -31.44 7.58
N PRO A 244 11.60 -32.06 8.74
CA PRO A 244 10.58 -32.40 9.73
C PRO A 244 9.88 -31.18 10.38
N PHE A 245 10.30 -29.95 10.06
CA PHE A 245 9.72 -28.69 10.53
C PHE A 245 9.10 -27.80 9.43
N SER A 246 9.08 -28.23 8.15
CA SER A 246 8.40 -27.50 7.06
C SER A 246 6.93 -27.86 6.93
#